data_AF-A0A5D4GXN5-F1
#
_entry.id   AF-A0A5D4GXN5-F1
#
_cell.length_a   1.000
_cell.length_b   1.000
_cell.length_c   1.000
_cell.angle_alpha   90.00
_cell.angle_beta   90.00
_cell.angle_gamma   90.00
#
_symmetry.space_group_name_H-M   'P 1'
#
loop_
_entity.id
_entity.type
_entity.pdbx_description
1 polymer ?
#
loop_
_entity_poly.entity_id
_entity_poly.type
_entity_poly.pdbx_seq_one_letter_code
_entity_poly.pdbx_strand_id
1 'polypeptide(L)' 'MAALGDRMPPIVNKAAALFAIVVGFLIAAEGYRTGSGWIILAGVAALGIGLALLALKISRRNRGA' A
#
# COMPACT_ATOMS: atom_id res chain seq x y z
N MET A 1 15.22 31.12 6.82
CA MET A 1 14.52 30.32 5.79
C MET A 1 13.73 29.25 6.52
N ALA A 2 12.42 29.44 6.63
CA ALA A 2 11.55 28.61 7.45
C ALA A 2 11.33 27.23 6.80
N ALA A 3 11.43 26.20 7.63
CA ALA A 3 11.25 24.78 7.34
C ALA A 3 9.82 24.46 6.86
N LEU A 4 9.50 24.81 5.62
CA LEU A 4 8.26 24.43 4.94
C LEU A 4 8.30 22.99 4.37
N GLY A 5 9.44 22.29 4.53
CA GLY A 5 9.68 20.98 3.92
C GLY A 5 9.24 19.74 4.71
N ASP A 6 8.90 19.87 6.00
CA ASP A 6 8.97 18.72 6.92
C ASP A 6 7.64 18.19 7.48
N ARG A 7 6.53 18.48 6.81
CA ARG A 7 5.23 17.97 7.26
C ARG A 7 4.42 17.44 6.09
N MET A 8 4.87 16.35 5.48
CA MET A 8 3.92 15.49 4.76
C MET A 8 2.84 15.07 5.78
N PRO A 9 1.58 15.50 5.62
CA PRO A 9 0.57 15.22 6.61
C PRO A 9 0.38 13.69 6.71
N PRO A 10 0.18 13.14 7.92
CA PRO A 10 0.09 11.69 8.16
C PRO A 10 -0.98 10.98 7.30
N ILE A 11 -1.90 11.75 6.72
CA ILE A 11 -2.90 11.32 5.72
C ILE A 11 -2.29 10.90 4.38
N VAL A 12 -1.31 11.63 3.83
CA VAL A 12 -0.70 11.33 2.51
C VAL A 12 -0.01 9.97 2.55
N ASN A 13 0.60 9.69 3.68
CA ASN A 13 1.33 8.45 3.92
C ASN A 13 0.40 7.25 4.14
N LYS A 14 -0.84 7.45 4.61
CA LYS A 14 -1.87 6.40 4.68
C LYS A 14 -2.53 6.17 3.32
N ALA A 15 -2.75 7.24 2.56
CA ALA A 15 -3.30 7.19 1.21
C ALA A 15 -2.41 6.36 0.27
N ALA A 16 -1.09 6.48 0.37
CA ALA A 16 -0.15 5.68 -0.44
C ALA A 16 -0.28 4.16 -0.19
N ALA A 17 -0.41 3.74 1.08
CA ALA A 17 -0.59 2.32 1.41
C ALA A 17 -1.95 1.79 0.93
N LEU A 18 -3.01 2.59 1.09
CA LEU A 18 -4.35 2.25 0.60
C LEU A 18 -4.37 2.15 -0.93
N PHE A 19 -3.71 3.09 -1.62
CA PHE A 19 -3.58 3.09 -3.07
C PHE A 19 -2.86 1.84 -3.57
N ALA A 20 -1.75 1.44 -2.93
CA ALA A 20 -1.05 0.21 -3.27
C ALA A 20 -1.93 -1.04 -3.12
N ILE A 21 -2.76 -1.10 -2.07
CA ILE A 21 -3.71 -2.19 -1.86
C ILE A 21 -4.76 -2.22 -2.99
N VAL A 22 -5.36 -1.07 -3.32
CA VAL A 22 -6.37 -0.98 -4.38
C VAL A 22 -5.80 -1.38 -5.73
N VAL A 23 -4.61 -0.88 -6.10
CA VAL A 23 -3.95 -1.22 -7.36
C VAL A 23 -3.57 -2.70 -7.40
N GLY A 24 -3.01 -3.26 -6.32
CA GLY A 24 -2.70 -4.70 -6.25
C GLY A 24 -3.93 -5.57 -6.43
N PHE A 25 -5.06 -5.19 -5.83
CA PHE A 25 -6.34 -5.89 -6.00
C PHE A 25 -6.83 -5.83 -7.44
N LEU A 26 -6.81 -4.65 -8.07
CA LEU A 26 -7.22 -4.47 -9.47
C LEU A 26 -6.38 -5.33 -10.42
N ILE A 27 -5.06 -5.37 -10.23
CA ILE A 27 -4.16 -6.22 -11.03
C ILE A 27 -4.51 -7.70 -10.84
N ALA A 28 -4.71 -8.14 -9.59
CA ALA A 28 -5.08 -9.53 -9.32
C ALA A 28 -6.42 -9.91 -9.97
N ALA A 29 -7.42 -9.01 -9.89
CA ALA A 29 -8.72 -9.18 -10.50
C ALA A 29 -8.64 -9.25 -12.04
N GLU A 30 -7.82 -8.41 -12.68
CA GLU A 30 -7.61 -8.48 -14.13
C GLU A 30 -6.87 -9.76 -14.53
N GLY A 31 -5.91 -10.20 -13.73
CA GLY A 31 -5.26 -11.50 -13.92
C GLY A 31 -6.25 -12.66 -13.87
N TYR A 32 -7.20 -12.61 -12.92
CA TYR A 32 -8.28 -13.60 -12.83
C TYR A 32 -9.20 -13.55 -14.04
N ARG A 33 -9.58 -12.34 -14.48
CA ARG A 33 -10.43 -12.12 -15.66
C ARG A 33 -9.81 -12.63 -16.95
N THR A 34 -8.49 -12.47 -17.10
CA THR A 34 -7.73 -12.90 -18.28
C THR A 34 -7.26 -14.36 -18.20
N GLY A 35 -7.44 -15.03 -17.06
CA GLY A 35 -6.92 -16.39 -16.83
C GLY A 35 -5.39 -16.46 -16.70
N SER A 36 -4.71 -15.33 -16.52
CA SER A 36 -3.26 -15.26 -16.47
C SER A 36 -2.74 -15.40 -15.03
N GLY A 37 -2.25 -16.59 -14.69
CA GLY A 37 -1.69 -16.88 -13.37
C GLY A 37 -0.55 -15.95 -12.93
N TRP A 38 0.27 -15.48 -13.88
CA TRP A 38 1.35 -14.53 -13.60
C TRP A 38 0.86 -13.15 -13.17
N ILE A 39 -0.21 -12.65 -13.79
CA ILE A 39 -0.82 -11.37 -13.43
C ILE A 39 -1.49 -11.47 -12.05
N ILE A 40 -2.16 -12.60 -11.77
CA ILE A 40 -2.72 -12.88 -10.45
C ILE A 40 -1.63 -12.84 -9.39
N LEU A 41 -0.52 -13.56 -9.62
CA LEU A 41 0.61 -13.61 -8.68
C LEU A 41 1.21 -12.21 -8.43
N ALA A 42 1.38 -11.41 -9.49
CA ALA A 42 1.88 -10.04 -9.38
C ALA A 42 0.94 -9.15 -8.55
N GLY A 43 -0.37 -9.25 -8.77
CA GLY A 43 -1.37 -8.50 -8.00
C GLY A 43 -1.42 -8.90 -6.52
N VAL A 44 -1.35 -10.20 -6.24
CA VAL A 44 -1.31 -10.74 -4.86
C VAL A 44 -0.01 -10.30 -4.14
N ALA A 45 1.13 -10.33 -4.82
CA ALA A 45 2.39 -9.85 -4.26
C ALA A 45 2.32 -8.34 -3.92
N ALA A 46 1.77 -7.53 -4.82
CA ALA A 46 1.57 -6.09 -4.59
C ALA A 46 0.63 -5.83 -3.40
N LEU A 47 -0.45 -6.61 -3.26
CA LEU A 47 -1.35 -6.58 -2.11
C LEU A 47 -0.62 -6.88 -0.79
N GLY A 48 0.18 -7.94 -0.77
CA GLY A 48 0.96 -8.34 0.41
C GLY A 48 1.91 -7.22 0.86
N ILE A 49 2.60 -6.58 -0.08
CA ILE A 49 3.48 -5.43 0.22
C ILE A 49 2.69 -4.26 0.79
N GLY A 50 1.54 -3.90 0.17
CA GLY A 50 0.67 -2.82 0.65
C GLY A 50 0.19 -3.05 2.09
N LEU A 51 -0.23 -4.29 2.40
CA LEU A 51 -0.66 -4.69 3.74
C LEU A 51 0.49 -4.66 4.75
N ALA A 52 1.68 -5.15 4.39
CA ALA A 52 2.85 -5.15 5.26
C ALA A 52 3.27 -3.71 5.62
N LEU A 53 3.28 -2.80 4.65
CA LEU A 53 3.57 -1.38 4.86
C LEU A 53 2.53 -0.73 5.79
N LEU A 54 1.26 -1.06 5.61
CA LEU A 54 0.18 -0.56 6.47
C LEU A 54 0.34 -1.08 7.91
N ALA A 55 0.58 -2.38 8.07
CA ALA A 55 0.77 -3.02 9.37
C ALA A 55 1.99 -2.47 10.12
N LEU A 56 3.13 -2.31 9.44
CA LEU A 56 4.33 -1.68 9.99
C LEU A 56 4.04 -0.26 10.49
N LYS A 57 3.27 0.52 9.72
CA LYS A 57 2.93 1.89 10.08
C LYS A 57 1.98 1.94 11.29
N ILE A 58 0.99 1.04 11.36
CA ILE A 58 0.10 0.90 12.53
C ILE A 58 0.91 0.50 13.77
N SER A 59 1.78 -0.51 13.64
CA SER A 59 2.63 -1.01 14.74
C SER A 59 3.58 0.07 15.28
N ARG A 60 4.24 0.83 14.38
CA ARG A 60 5.07 1.98 14.80
C ARG A 60 4.28 3.05 15.53
N ARG A 61 3.04 3.34 15.09
CA ARG A 61 2.16 4.30 15.76
C ARG A 61 1.75 3.82 17.16
N ASN A 62 1.51 2.52 17.32
CA ASN A 62 1.11 1.94 18.61
C ASN A 62 2.27 1.75 19.59
N ARG A 63 3.51 1.56 19.12
CA ARG A 63 4.70 1.45 19.98
C ARG A 63 5.26 2.80 20.46
N GLY A 64 4.80 3.91 19.88
CA GLY A 64 5.18 5.27 20.28
C GLY A 64 4.19 5.94 21.22
N ALA A 65 3.24 5.19 21.79
CA ALA A 65 2.28 5.60 22.81
C ALA A 65 2.51 4.76 24.07
#